data_AF-A0A0F9BXU5-F1
#
_entry.id   AF-A0A0F9BXU5-F1
#
_cell.length_a   1.000
_cell.length_b   1.000
_cell.length_c   1.000
_cell.angle_alpha   90.00
_cell.angle_beta   90.00
_cell.angle_gamma   90.00
#
_symmetry.space_group_name_H-M   'P 1'
#
loop_
_entity.id
_entity.type
_entity.pdbx_description
1 polymer ?
#
loop_
_entity_poly.entity_id
_entity_poly.type
_entity_poly.pdbx_seq_one_letter_code
_entity_poly.pdbx_strand_id
1 'polypeptide(L)'
;QRPGTSPKPLEDNYNIVPLRNSDYLRSERSISESTIKSIPFSGRIFNAYHHRDNGGTIANIAFPKYDLEDSPKNYILYNRPYHSKKDKELKKFRLVLNRKDHFLFHSKPIKNPAKIVFGESGIDLLSYHELHGRPDNFYISFGGNVYDEKLRFFGQLIEPYLKTGETELVSIMDNDVKGQEYDLKVFGSLINSYRPDIYIESSFRNGNVRLNIHYTEKIRDRLPHHKNILMENLASDRRDGNLGLCPIQCAEFSDKIVFEYKNNLTADTNDTERKGTAFKTLLRAVNGLYLPFATDIHKSNGKDWNDDLRASKKAKFHKIGAILPDAMAIGDKIELRAPKGPEGATNVGVIKGISEKSVECDFGLNYTYAIPYPSIREHFQRNISPSPERGRENQGIQRKNNNLQNTL
;
A
#
# COMPACT_ATOMS: atom_id res chain seq x y z
N GLN A 1 -53.05 9.50 -3.59
CA GLN A 1 -51.69 9.38 -3.04
C GLN A 1 -50.94 8.37 -3.91
N ARG A 2 -49.88 8.79 -4.62
CA ARG A 2 -49.03 7.83 -5.35
C ARG A 2 -48.24 7.02 -4.31
N PRO A 3 -48.19 5.69 -4.42
CA PRO A 3 -47.40 4.88 -3.49
C PRO A 3 -45.93 5.31 -3.66
N GLY A 4 -45.33 5.77 -2.57
CA GLY A 4 -43.93 6.16 -2.55
C GLY A 4 -43.09 4.93 -2.88
N THR A 5 -42.56 4.86 -4.09
CA THR A 5 -41.58 3.84 -4.48
C THR A 5 -40.42 3.93 -3.52
N SER A 6 -40.24 2.89 -2.70
CA SER A 6 -39.06 2.74 -1.86
C SER A 6 -37.81 2.93 -2.73
N PRO A 7 -36.84 3.75 -2.31
CA PRO A 7 -35.64 3.99 -3.09
C PRO A 7 -34.95 2.65 -3.38
N LYS A 8 -34.65 2.40 -4.65
CA LYS A 8 -33.92 1.20 -5.07
C LYS A 8 -32.57 1.11 -4.34
N PRO A 9 -32.11 -0.10 -3.96
CA PRO A 9 -30.78 -0.33 -3.41
C PRO A 9 -29.66 0.30 -4.26
N LEU A 10 -28.55 0.68 -3.62
CA LEU A 10 -27.40 1.27 -4.33
C LEU A 10 -26.83 0.29 -5.36
N GLU A 11 -26.84 -0.98 -5.01
CA GLU A 11 -26.35 -2.08 -5.81
C GLU A 11 -27.10 -2.18 -7.14
N ASP A 12 -28.43 -2.03 -7.11
CA ASP A 12 -29.26 -2.02 -8.31
C ASP A 12 -29.07 -0.73 -9.13
N ASN A 13 -28.90 0.41 -8.47
CA ASN A 13 -28.73 1.70 -9.15
C ASN A 13 -27.40 1.83 -9.88
N TYR A 14 -26.35 1.14 -9.41
CA TYR A 14 -24.98 1.24 -9.93
C TYR A 14 -24.45 -0.08 -10.51
N ASN A 15 -25.32 -1.08 -10.72
CA ASN A 15 -24.99 -2.41 -11.23
C ASN A 15 -23.80 -3.04 -10.49
N ILE A 16 -23.87 -3.02 -9.16
CA ILE A 16 -22.83 -3.58 -8.30
C ILE A 16 -23.06 -5.07 -8.18
N VAL A 17 -22.03 -5.85 -8.54
CA VAL A 17 -22.09 -7.31 -8.54
C VAL A 17 -20.80 -7.89 -7.95
N PRO A 18 -20.80 -9.17 -7.50
CA PRO A 18 -19.58 -9.83 -7.07
C PRO A 18 -18.44 -9.67 -8.09
N LEU A 19 -17.20 -9.59 -7.61
CA LEU A 19 -16.03 -9.41 -8.48
C LEU A 19 -15.90 -10.56 -9.49
N ARG A 20 -16.26 -10.28 -10.75
CA ARG A 20 -16.16 -11.19 -11.91
C ARG A 20 -15.05 -10.80 -12.87
N ASN A 21 -14.76 -9.50 -12.97
CA ASN A 21 -13.62 -8.97 -13.73
C ASN A 21 -12.64 -8.32 -12.75
N SER A 22 -11.51 -9.00 -12.53
CA SER A 22 -10.41 -8.53 -11.69
C SER A 22 -9.22 -7.98 -12.52
N ASP A 23 -9.38 -7.77 -13.83
CA ASP A 23 -8.26 -7.43 -14.73
C ASP A 23 -7.55 -6.14 -14.31
N TYR A 24 -8.31 -5.12 -13.87
CA TYR A 24 -7.70 -3.90 -13.35
C TYR A 24 -6.79 -4.16 -12.15
N LEU A 25 -7.22 -5.02 -11.21
CA LEU A 25 -6.40 -5.36 -10.03
C LEU A 25 -5.21 -6.23 -10.43
N ARG A 26 -5.43 -7.24 -11.26
CA ARG A 26 -4.41 -8.25 -11.58
C ARG A 26 -3.39 -7.78 -12.58
N SER A 27 -3.83 -7.18 -13.67
CA SER A 27 -2.96 -6.83 -14.80
C SER A 27 -2.31 -5.47 -14.62
N GLU A 28 -2.97 -4.51 -13.98
CA GLU A 28 -2.44 -3.14 -13.88
C GLU A 28 -1.91 -2.80 -12.50
N ARG A 29 -2.62 -3.25 -11.46
CA ARG A 29 -2.19 -3.08 -10.08
C ARG A 29 -1.30 -4.20 -9.60
N SER A 30 -1.10 -5.24 -10.42
CA SER A 30 -0.26 -6.41 -10.11
C SER A 30 -0.66 -7.12 -8.81
N ILE A 31 -1.93 -7.04 -8.40
CA ILE A 31 -2.44 -7.73 -7.21
C ILE A 31 -2.81 -9.16 -7.61
N SER A 32 -2.29 -10.15 -6.89
CA SER A 32 -2.53 -11.56 -7.20
C SER A 32 -3.98 -11.96 -6.94
N GLU A 33 -4.42 -13.02 -7.63
CA GLU A 33 -5.72 -13.64 -7.36
C GLU A 33 -5.78 -14.21 -5.93
N SER A 34 -4.64 -14.68 -5.41
CA SER A 34 -4.52 -15.21 -4.05
C SER A 34 -4.77 -14.14 -2.99
N THR A 35 -4.29 -12.91 -3.21
CA THR A 35 -4.55 -11.74 -2.36
C THR A 35 -6.02 -11.35 -2.39
N ILE A 36 -6.64 -11.32 -3.57
CA ILE A 36 -8.07 -10.99 -3.73
C ILE A 36 -8.95 -12.02 -3.00
N LYS A 37 -8.57 -13.29 -3.06
CA LYS A 37 -9.29 -14.42 -2.42
C LYS A 37 -8.84 -14.71 -0.99
N SER A 38 -7.96 -13.90 -0.41
CA SER A 38 -7.48 -14.13 0.95
C SER A 38 -8.59 -13.88 1.97
N ILE A 39 -8.43 -14.42 3.19
CA ILE A 39 -9.45 -14.36 4.25
C ILE A 39 -9.95 -12.92 4.50
N PRO A 40 -9.08 -11.89 4.59
CA PRO A 40 -9.56 -10.52 4.81
C PRO A 40 -10.37 -9.94 3.63
N PHE A 41 -10.04 -10.28 2.38
CA PHE A 41 -10.58 -9.56 1.20
C PHE A 41 -11.64 -10.34 0.40
N SER A 42 -11.73 -11.65 0.59
CA SER A 42 -12.73 -12.47 -0.10
C SER A 42 -14.16 -11.99 0.22
N GLY A 43 -14.93 -11.73 -0.84
CA GLY A 43 -16.30 -11.20 -0.72
C GLY A 43 -16.39 -9.72 -0.32
N ARG A 44 -15.28 -8.98 -0.30
CA ARG A 44 -15.23 -7.55 0.08
C ARG A 44 -14.90 -6.62 -1.09
N ILE A 45 -14.70 -7.16 -2.28
CA ILE A 45 -14.40 -6.41 -3.50
C ILE A 45 -15.43 -6.78 -4.55
N PHE A 46 -15.92 -5.78 -5.29
CA PHE A 46 -17.02 -5.93 -6.23
C PHE A 46 -16.68 -5.30 -7.57
N ASN A 47 -17.46 -5.61 -8.60
CA ASN A 47 -17.50 -4.81 -9.81
C ASN A 47 -18.71 -3.87 -9.79
N ALA A 48 -18.55 -2.65 -10.28
CA ALA A 48 -19.66 -1.76 -10.63
C ALA A 48 -19.63 -1.49 -12.14
N TYR A 49 -20.65 -1.96 -12.84
CA TYR A 49 -20.71 -1.87 -14.30
C TYR A 49 -21.37 -0.58 -14.78
N HIS A 50 -20.65 0.17 -15.59
CA HIS A 50 -21.19 1.33 -16.29
C HIS A 50 -21.43 0.98 -17.76
N HIS A 51 -22.69 0.98 -18.18
CA HIS A 51 -23.09 0.78 -19.57
C HIS A 51 -23.05 2.12 -20.29
N ARG A 52 -22.28 2.19 -21.38
CA ARG A 52 -22.18 3.37 -22.26
C ARG A 52 -23.32 3.34 -23.27
N ASP A 53 -23.68 4.53 -23.77
CA ASP A 53 -24.70 4.71 -24.81
C ASP A 53 -24.38 3.95 -26.11
N ASN A 54 -23.09 3.66 -26.36
CA ASN A 54 -22.64 2.90 -27.53
C ASN A 54 -22.63 1.37 -27.33
N GLY A 55 -23.27 0.87 -26.27
CA GLY A 55 -23.33 -0.56 -25.92
C GLY A 55 -22.07 -1.11 -25.21
N GLY A 56 -21.00 -0.32 -25.12
CA GLY A 56 -19.79 -0.72 -24.39
C GLY A 56 -20.02 -0.77 -22.88
N THR A 57 -19.36 -1.70 -22.18
CA THR A 57 -19.48 -1.83 -20.72
C THR A 57 -18.12 -1.62 -20.06
N ILE A 58 -18.07 -0.74 -19.06
CA ILE A 58 -16.87 -0.53 -18.23
C ILE A 58 -17.05 -1.28 -16.92
N ALA A 59 -16.13 -2.21 -16.63
CA ALA A 59 -15.99 -2.81 -15.31
C ALA A 59 -15.15 -1.90 -14.41
N ASN A 60 -15.75 -1.30 -13.39
CA ASN A 60 -15.00 -0.62 -12.33
C ASN A 60 -14.79 -1.56 -11.16
N ILE A 61 -13.71 -1.37 -10.40
CA ILE A 61 -13.55 -2.01 -9.09
C ILE A 61 -14.27 -1.18 -8.05
N ALA A 62 -15.13 -1.81 -7.26
CA ALA A 62 -15.93 -1.16 -6.24
C ALA A 62 -15.52 -1.67 -4.85
N PHE A 63 -15.14 -0.74 -3.98
CA PHE A 63 -14.91 -1.00 -2.56
C PHE A 63 -16.10 -0.45 -1.76
N PRO A 64 -16.88 -1.32 -1.09
CA PRO A 64 -18.01 -0.91 -0.25
C PRO A 64 -17.53 -0.14 0.97
N LYS A 65 -18.37 0.79 1.44
CA LYS A 65 -18.19 1.52 2.69
C LYS A 65 -19.32 1.15 3.62
N TYR A 66 -18.99 0.63 4.79
CA TYR A 66 -19.94 0.00 5.70
C TYR A 66 -20.24 0.88 6.92
N ASP A 67 -21.42 0.68 7.52
CA ASP A 67 -21.70 1.10 8.89
C ASP A 67 -21.09 0.12 9.92
N LEU A 68 -21.38 0.33 11.22
CA LEU A 68 -20.85 -0.51 12.31
C LEU A 68 -21.52 -1.90 12.33
N GLU A 69 -22.68 -2.03 11.69
CA GLU A 69 -23.46 -3.25 11.52
C GLU A 69 -23.06 -4.06 10.27
N ASP A 70 -21.95 -3.71 9.61
CA ASP A 70 -21.43 -4.36 8.40
C ASP A 70 -22.38 -4.25 7.18
N SER A 71 -23.24 -3.23 7.14
CA SER A 71 -24.16 -2.94 6.04
C SER A 71 -23.58 -1.89 5.07
N PRO A 72 -23.49 -2.18 3.75
CA PRO A 72 -23.01 -1.21 2.77
C PRO A 72 -23.88 0.05 2.72
N LYS A 73 -23.27 1.23 2.87
CA LYS A 73 -23.94 2.54 2.77
C LYS A 73 -23.47 3.38 1.60
N ASN A 74 -22.30 3.07 1.04
CA ASN A 74 -21.72 3.77 -0.10
C ASN A 74 -20.66 2.87 -0.76
N TYR A 75 -20.16 3.28 -1.92
CA TYR A 75 -19.01 2.63 -2.55
C TYR A 75 -18.05 3.70 -3.08
N ILE A 76 -16.77 3.33 -3.12
CA ILE A 76 -15.76 4.05 -3.88
C ILE A 76 -15.30 3.18 -5.06
N LEU A 77 -15.33 3.77 -6.25
CA LEU A 77 -14.98 3.11 -7.49
C LEU A 77 -13.58 3.52 -7.96
N TYR A 78 -12.83 2.56 -8.49
CA TYR A 78 -11.53 2.75 -9.12
C TYR A 78 -11.49 2.10 -10.50
N ASN A 79 -10.71 2.71 -11.39
CA ASN A 79 -10.43 2.17 -12.72
C ASN A 79 -9.16 2.81 -13.29
N ARG A 80 -8.83 2.42 -14.53
CA ARG A 80 -7.81 3.03 -15.38
C ARG A 80 -7.92 4.55 -15.36
N PRO A 81 -6.78 5.27 -15.32
CA PRO A 81 -6.76 6.68 -15.63
C PRO A 81 -7.42 6.96 -16.99
N TYR A 82 -7.99 8.15 -17.15
CA TYR A 82 -8.66 8.56 -18.37
C TYR A 82 -8.16 9.93 -18.81
N HIS A 83 -8.13 10.16 -20.13
CA HIS A 83 -7.90 11.49 -20.68
C HIS A 83 -9.17 12.32 -20.54
N SER A 84 -9.06 13.44 -19.84
CA SER A 84 -10.19 14.35 -19.65
C SER A 84 -10.50 15.08 -20.95
N LYS A 85 -11.78 15.11 -21.35
CA LYS A 85 -12.20 15.77 -22.59
C LYS A 85 -11.98 17.29 -22.57
N LYS A 86 -11.92 17.90 -21.38
CA LYS A 86 -11.83 19.35 -21.19
C LYS A 86 -10.42 19.89 -21.43
N ASP A 87 -9.42 19.21 -20.89
CA ASP A 87 -8.02 19.64 -20.84
C ASP A 87 -7.05 18.64 -21.48
N LYS A 88 -7.52 17.48 -21.98
CA LYS A 88 -6.74 16.37 -22.55
C LYS A 88 -5.71 15.73 -21.61
N GLU A 89 -5.62 16.22 -20.38
CA GLU A 89 -4.75 15.70 -19.33
C GLU A 89 -5.18 14.31 -18.85
N LEU A 90 -4.19 13.49 -18.49
CA LEU A 90 -4.40 12.16 -17.91
C LEU A 90 -4.82 12.31 -16.44
N LYS A 91 -6.03 11.85 -16.09
CA LYS A 91 -6.60 11.96 -14.74
C LYS A 91 -6.85 10.59 -14.12
N LYS A 92 -6.63 10.47 -12.81
CA LYS A 92 -6.99 9.29 -12.04
C LYS A 92 -8.52 9.12 -12.02
N PHE A 93 -9.02 7.90 -12.26
CA PHE A 93 -10.44 7.60 -12.08
C PHE A 93 -10.70 7.18 -10.62
N ARG A 94 -11.48 8.00 -9.93
CA ARG A 94 -11.98 7.74 -8.58
C ARG A 94 -13.36 8.36 -8.43
N LEU A 95 -14.36 7.58 -8.02
CA LEU A 95 -15.72 8.07 -7.84
C LEU A 95 -16.32 7.55 -6.55
N VAL A 96 -16.84 8.45 -5.72
CA VAL A 96 -17.67 8.12 -4.55
C VAL A 96 -19.13 8.22 -4.98
N LEU A 97 -19.93 7.17 -4.76
CA LEU A 97 -21.26 7.07 -5.37
C LEU A 97 -22.30 8.00 -4.74
N ASN A 98 -22.22 8.26 -3.44
CA ASN A 98 -23.16 9.14 -2.74
C ASN A 98 -22.48 9.98 -1.64
N ARG A 99 -23.27 10.84 -0.97
CA ARG A 99 -22.80 11.79 0.05
C ARG A 99 -22.40 11.15 1.38
N LYS A 100 -22.69 9.87 1.61
CA LYS A 100 -22.29 9.13 2.82
C LYS A 100 -20.83 8.68 2.72
N ASP A 101 -19.94 9.62 2.44
CA ASP A 101 -18.51 9.35 2.26
C ASP A 101 -17.78 9.10 3.59
N HIS A 102 -18.39 9.50 4.73
CA HIS A 102 -17.80 9.34 6.06
C HIS A 102 -17.65 7.87 6.50
N PHE A 103 -18.41 6.95 5.89
CA PHE A 103 -18.20 5.52 6.07
C PHE A 103 -16.89 5.06 5.41
N LEU A 104 -16.35 3.98 5.94
CA LEU A 104 -15.04 3.46 5.56
C LEU A 104 -15.17 2.13 4.86
N PHE A 105 -14.26 1.86 3.92
CA PHE A 105 -14.06 0.49 3.48
C PHE A 105 -13.31 -0.24 4.59
N HIS A 106 -13.70 -1.48 4.86
CA HIS A 106 -12.87 -2.38 5.64
C HIS A 106 -12.95 -3.80 5.07
N SER A 107 -11.91 -4.56 5.32
CA SER A 107 -11.86 -6.00 5.09
C SER A 107 -12.91 -6.73 5.95
N LYS A 108 -13.01 -8.05 5.80
CA LYS A 108 -13.86 -8.86 6.67
C LYS A 108 -13.46 -8.65 8.14
N PRO A 109 -14.40 -8.33 9.05
CA PRO A 109 -14.11 -8.25 10.47
C PRO A 109 -13.44 -9.52 11.00
N ILE A 110 -12.42 -9.34 11.84
CA ILE A 110 -11.66 -10.42 12.48
C ILE A 110 -11.85 -10.27 13.97
N LYS A 111 -12.31 -11.33 14.66
CA LYS A 111 -12.69 -11.26 16.07
C LYS A 111 -11.58 -10.72 16.98
N ASN A 112 -10.37 -11.24 16.81
CA ASN A 112 -9.17 -10.84 17.57
C ASN A 112 -8.03 -10.60 16.56
N PRO A 113 -7.99 -9.43 15.91
CA PRO A 113 -6.96 -9.18 14.92
C PRO A 113 -5.62 -8.95 15.59
N ALA A 114 -4.54 -9.49 15.03
CA ALA A 114 -3.19 -9.18 15.51
C ALA A 114 -2.86 -7.69 15.28
N LYS A 115 -3.31 -7.17 14.12
CA LYS A 115 -3.13 -5.77 13.72
C LYS A 115 -4.40 -5.22 13.10
N ILE A 116 -4.69 -3.95 13.41
CA ILE A 116 -5.57 -3.12 12.60
C ILE A 116 -4.69 -2.28 11.68
N VAL A 117 -4.76 -2.53 10.38
CA VAL A 117 -3.95 -1.86 9.37
C VAL A 117 -4.82 -0.84 8.63
N PHE A 118 -4.46 0.44 8.68
CA PHE A 118 -5.26 1.48 8.03
C PHE A 118 -4.48 2.30 7.01
N GLY A 119 -5.14 2.69 5.91
CA GLY A 119 -4.50 3.43 4.82
C GLY A 119 -5.47 4.25 3.96
N GLU A 120 -4.96 4.85 2.89
CA GLU A 120 -5.73 5.79 2.05
C GLU A 120 -6.72 5.11 1.11
N SER A 121 -6.34 3.98 0.51
CA SER A 121 -7.14 3.30 -0.51
C SER A 121 -7.19 1.77 -0.32
N GLY A 122 -8.27 1.14 -0.79
CA GLY A 122 -8.38 -0.32 -0.80
C GLY A 122 -7.32 -1.01 -1.66
N ILE A 123 -6.78 -0.33 -2.68
CA ILE A 123 -5.68 -0.84 -3.52
C ILE A 123 -4.38 -0.90 -2.71
N ASP A 124 -4.12 0.10 -1.87
CA ASP A 124 -2.93 0.10 -1.01
C ASP A 124 -3.04 -0.96 0.08
N LEU A 125 -4.23 -1.18 0.65
CA LEU A 125 -4.45 -2.28 1.60
C LEU A 125 -4.16 -3.64 0.97
N LEU A 126 -4.64 -3.88 -0.25
CA LEU A 126 -4.37 -5.12 -0.99
C LEU A 126 -2.88 -5.27 -1.30
N SER A 127 -2.24 -4.17 -1.73
CA SER A 127 -0.83 -4.18 -2.08
C SER A 127 0.05 -4.46 -0.86
N TYR A 128 -0.26 -3.82 0.27
CA TYR A 128 0.39 -4.08 1.55
C TYR A 128 0.15 -5.51 2.03
N HIS A 129 -1.07 -6.04 1.90
CA HIS A 129 -1.35 -7.42 2.30
C HIS A 129 -0.52 -8.43 1.52
N GLU A 130 -0.31 -8.19 0.23
CA GLU A 130 0.50 -9.06 -0.59
C GLU A 130 2.00 -9.03 -0.24
N LEU A 131 2.50 -7.87 0.18
CA LEU A 131 3.91 -7.68 0.53
C LEU A 131 4.24 -8.10 1.98
N HIS A 132 3.34 -7.79 2.91
CA HIS A 132 3.61 -7.83 4.36
C HIS A 132 2.44 -8.40 5.18
N GLY A 133 1.33 -8.74 4.52
CA GLY A 133 0.07 -9.07 5.16
C GLY A 133 0.05 -10.42 5.84
N ARG A 134 -0.91 -10.53 6.75
CA ARG A 134 -1.25 -11.77 7.43
C ARG A 134 -2.76 -11.96 7.41
N PRO A 135 -3.25 -13.22 7.46
CA PRO A 135 -4.69 -13.49 7.42
C PRO A 135 -5.45 -13.04 8.67
N ASP A 136 -4.75 -12.77 9.78
CA ASP A 136 -5.27 -12.29 11.06
C ASP A 136 -5.27 -10.75 11.20
N ASN A 137 -4.92 -10.01 10.13
CA ASN A 137 -4.96 -8.55 10.13
C ASN A 137 -6.32 -8.01 9.68
N PHE A 138 -6.83 -6.99 10.37
CA PHE A 138 -8.04 -6.26 9.99
C PHE A 138 -7.67 -4.97 9.25
N TYR A 139 -8.08 -4.83 7.99
CA TYR A 139 -7.72 -3.71 7.12
C TYR A 139 -8.84 -2.67 7.00
N ILE A 140 -8.51 -1.38 7.07
CA ILE A 140 -9.46 -0.26 6.97
C ILE A 140 -8.94 0.82 6.02
N SER A 141 -9.77 1.32 5.12
CA SER A 141 -9.40 2.41 4.20
C SER A 141 -10.29 3.63 4.36
N PHE A 142 -9.67 4.80 4.39
CA PHE A 142 -10.35 6.10 4.36
C PHE A 142 -11.01 6.41 3.01
N GLY A 143 -10.61 5.73 1.94
CA GLY A 143 -11.13 5.94 0.59
C GLY A 143 -10.95 7.38 0.12
N GLY A 144 -9.78 7.97 0.38
CA GLY A 144 -9.47 9.37 0.07
C GLY A 144 -9.32 10.24 1.32
N ASN A 145 -9.81 11.49 1.26
CA ASN A 145 -9.50 12.51 2.27
C ASN A 145 -9.97 12.13 3.68
N VAL A 146 -9.16 12.50 4.68
CA VAL A 146 -9.44 12.36 6.10
C VAL A 146 -9.97 13.68 6.69
N TYR A 147 -11.17 13.62 7.28
CA TYR A 147 -11.89 14.73 7.92
C TYR A 147 -12.66 14.22 9.15
N ASP A 148 -13.14 15.14 10.00
CA ASP A 148 -13.58 14.84 11.36
C ASP A 148 -14.69 13.79 11.47
N GLU A 149 -15.66 13.78 10.56
CA GLU A 149 -16.71 12.75 10.54
C GLU A 149 -16.15 11.35 10.28
N LYS A 150 -15.18 11.21 9.36
CA LYS A 150 -14.47 9.94 9.13
C LYS A 150 -13.64 9.53 10.33
N LEU A 151 -12.97 10.49 10.97
CA LEU A 151 -12.14 10.23 12.15
C LEU A 151 -12.99 9.73 13.33
N ARG A 152 -14.15 10.36 13.56
CA ARG A 152 -15.12 9.90 14.56
C ARG A 152 -15.61 8.49 14.27
N PHE A 153 -16.02 8.21 13.02
CA PHE A 153 -16.46 6.88 12.63
C PHE A 153 -15.33 5.84 12.74
N PHE A 154 -14.10 6.20 12.33
CA PHE A 154 -12.93 5.33 12.46
C PHE A 154 -12.68 4.94 13.93
N GLY A 155 -12.73 5.92 14.85
CA GLY A 155 -12.60 5.67 16.28
C GLY A 155 -13.64 4.68 16.79
N GLN A 156 -14.91 4.86 16.43
CA GLN A 156 -16.00 3.94 16.79
C GLN A 156 -15.81 2.54 16.23
N LEU A 157 -15.32 2.43 15.00
CA LEU A 157 -15.08 1.14 14.33
C LEU A 157 -13.98 0.33 15.00
N ILE A 158 -12.91 0.97 15.47
CA ILE A 158 -11.74 0.27 16.04
C ILE A 158 -11.83 0.07 17.55
N GLU A 159 -12.65 0.86 18.26
CA GLU A 159 -12.77 0.82 19.72
C GLU A 159 -12.98 -0.60 20.30
N PRO A 160 -13.85 -1.46 19.73
CA PRO A 160 -14.07 -2.80 20.27
C PRO A 160 -12.82 -3.69 20.25
N TYR A 161 -11.91 -3.47 19.29
CA TYR A 161 -10.70 -4.29 19.10
C TYR A 161 -9.53 -3.82 19.94
N LEU A 162 -9.50 -2.54 20.32
CA LEU A 162 -8.39 -1.94 21.09
C LEU A 162 -8.57 -2.07 22.60
N LYS A 163 -9.78 -2.39 23.08
CA LYS A 163 -10.07 -2.60 24.51
C LYS A 163 -9.30 -3.76 25.15
N THR A 164 -8.85 -4.74 24.35
CA THR A 164 -8.14 -5.92 24.87
C THR A 164 -6.65 -5.66 25.11
N GLY A 165 -6.07 -4.62 24.52
CA GLY A 165 -4.63 -4.32 24.58
C GLY A 165 -3.73 -5.24 23.75
N GLU A 166 -4.28 -6.29 23.13
CA GLU A 166 -3.52 -7.29 22.34
C GLU A 166 -3.32 -6.86 20.87
N THR A 167 -4.15 -5.93 20.40
CA THR A 167 -4.19 -5.50 19.00
C THR A 167 -3.28 -4.29 18.76
N GLU A 168 -2.38 -4.38 17.78
CA GLU A 168 -1.58 -3.24 17.33
C GLU A 168 -2.29 -2.41 16.25
N LEU A 169 -2.23 -1.09 16.34
CA LEU A 169 -2.76 -0.19 15.32
C LEU A 169 -1.64 0.30 14.39
N VAL A 170 -1.68 -0.08 13.11
CA VAL A 170 -0.63 0.21 12.12
C VAL A 170 -1.13 1.13 11.03
N SER A 171 -0.48 2.29 10.89
CA SER A 171 -0.68 3.16 9.73
C SER A 171 0.14 2.68 8.54
N ILE A 172 -0.49 2.68 7.37
CA ILE A 172 0.13 2.44 6.07
C ILE A 172 -0.21 3.54 5.06
N MET A 173 -0.47 4.76 5.53
CA MET A 173 -0.71 5.93 4.65
C MET A 173 0.46 6.15 3.68
N ASP A 174 0.18 6.82 2.55
CA ASP A 174 1.16 7.06 1.49
C ASP A 174 2.45 7.72 2.04
N ASN A 175 3.57 7.46 1.36
CA ASN A 175 4.86 8.07 1.69
C ASN A 175 5.00 9.44 1.00
N ASP A 176 4.04 10.33 1.27
CA ASP A 176 4.09 11.72 0.84
C ASP A 176 3.64 12.67 1.96
N VAL A 177 3.73 13.98 1.70
CA VAL A 177 3.35 15.03 2.66
C VAL A 177 1.88 14.88 3.11
N LYS A 178 0.99 14.40 2.23
CA LYS A 178 -0.42 14.25 2.54
C LYS A 178 -0.68 13.01 3.38
N GLY A 179 -0.02 11.90 3.10
CA GLY A 179 -0.07 10.70 3.92
C GLY A 179 0.41 10.96 5.35
N GLN A 180 1.46 11.76 5.53
CA GLN A 180 1.90 12.21 6.86
C GLN A 180 0.90 13.14 7.56
N GLU A 181 0.24 14.03 6.80
CA GLU A 181 -0.86 14.83 7.34
C GLU A 181 -2.00 13.95 7.86
N TYR A 182 -2.33 12.88 7.15
CA TYR A 182 -3.34 11.93 7.57
C TYR A 182 -2.94 11.13 8.81
N ASP A 183 -1.67 10.73 8.94
CA ASP A 183 -1.16 10.08 10.14
C ASP A 183 -1.40 10.96 11.38
N LEU A 184 -0.99 12.23 11.32
CA LEU A 184 -1.17 13.18 12.43
C LEU A 184 -2.64 13.40 12.77
N LYS A 185 -3.52 13.52 11.76
CA LYS A 185 -4.97 13.66 11.97
C LYS A 185 -5.57 12.44 12.67
N VAL A 186 -5.22 11.24 12.22
CA VAL A 186 -5.76 10.00 12.80
C VAL A 186 -5.27 9.83 14.23
N PHE A 187 -3.96 9.85 14.47
CA PHE A 187 -3.42 9.66 15.81
C PHE A 187 -3.78 10.79 16.77
N GLY A 188 -3.78 12.05 16.31
CA GLY A 188 -4.26 13.19 17.10
C GLY A 188 -5.72 13.02 17.52
N SER A 189 -6.60 12.63 16.60
CA SER A 189 -8.01 12.35 16.91
C SER A 189 -8.18 11.22 17.92
N LEU A 190 -7.37 10.16 17.83
CA LEU A 190 -7.41 9.06 18.79
C LEU A 190 -6.92 9.51 20.18
N ILE A 191 -5.80 10.24 20.25
CA ILE A 191 -5.30 10.76 21.53
C ILE A 191 -6.35 11.66 22.19
N ASN A 192 -6.95 12.57 21.44
CA ASN A 192 -8.03 13.44 21.93
C ASN A 192 -9.25 12.66 22.45
N SER A 193 -9.47 11.43 21.95
CA SER A 193 -10.57 10.57 22.39
C SER A 193 -10.21 9.74 23.63
N TYR A 194 -8.97 9.27 23.74
CA TYR A 194 -8.50 8.38 24.81
C TYR A 194 -7.84 9.10 26.00
N ARG A 195 -7.54 10.40 25.88
CA ARG A 195 -6.93 11.24 26.92
C ARG A 195 -7.66 12.58 27.01
N PRO A 196 -8.80 12.67 27.72
CA PRO A 196 -9.59 13.91 27.77
C PRO A 196 -8.88 15.07 28.49
N ASP A 197 -7.80 14.78 29.22
CA ASP A 197 -6.93 15.72 29.91
C ASP A 197 -5.84 16.33 29.02
N ILE A 198 -5.66 15.77 27.80
CA ILE A 198 -4.69 16.19 26.79
C ILE A 198 -5.41 16.49 25.48
N TYR A 199 -4.99 17.55 24.80
CA TYR A 199 -5.57 17.91 23.52
C TYR A 199 -4.49 18.20 22.49
N ILE A 200 -4.54 17.51 21.36
CA ILE A 200 -3.60 17.60 20.26
C ILE A 200 -4.22 18.36 19.09
N GLU A 201 -3.49 19.37 18.63
CA GLU A 201 -3.76 20.08 17.39
C GLU A 201 -2.56 19.99 16.45
N SER A 202 -2.83 19.78 15.17
CA SER A 202 -1.81 19.81 14.12
C SER A 202 -2.18 20.80 13.03
N SER A 203 -1.21 21.57 12.54
CA SER A 203 -1.38 22.47 11.41
C SER A 203 -0.28 22.30 10.37
N PHE A 204 -0.65 22.49 9.11
CA PHE A 204 0.21 22.28 7.95
C PHE A 204 0.16 23.53 7.09
N ARG A 205 1.30 24.21 6.93
CA ARG A 205 1.41 25.40 6.09
C ARG A 205 2.72 25.41 5.31
N ASN A 206 2.63 25.32 3.99
CA ASN A 206 3.77 25.38 3.06
C ASN A 206 4.88 24.37 3.43
N GLY A 207 4.51 23.14 3.75
CA GLY A 207 5.45 22.11 4.22
C GLY A 207 5.91 22.26 5.67
N ASN A 208 5.61 23.35 6.37
CA ASN A 208 5.86 23.42 7.82
C ASN A 208 4.73 22.69 8.55
N VAL A 209 5.12 21.80 9.45
CA VAL A 209 4.21 21.08 10.32
C VAL A 209 4.40 21.58 11.74
N ARG A 210 3.29 21.88 12.40
CA ARG A 210 3.25 22.27 13.80
C ARG A 210 2.30 21.36 14.54
N LEU A 211 2.79 20.71 15.58
CA LEU A 211 2.03 19.86 16.50
C LEU A 211 2.01 20.52 17.87
N ASN A 212 0.82 20.86 18.36
CA ASN A 212 0.62 21.39 19.70
C ASN A 212 -0.02 20.30 20.58
N ILE A 213 0.54 20.09 21.77
CA ILE A 213 0.02 19.18 22.78
C ILE A 213 -0.34 20.02 24.00
N HIS A 214 -1.63 20.23 24.22
CA HIS A 214 -2.20 21.05 25.28
C HIS A 214 -2.51 20.22 26.52
N TYR A 215 -2.27 20.81 27.68
CA TYR A 215 -2.50 20.22 28.98
C TYR A 215 -3.59 20.97 29.72
N THR A 216 -4.58 20.24 30.22
CA THR A 216 -5.53 20.83 31.18
C THR A 216 -4.82 21.21 32.48
N GLU A 217 -5.40 22.14 33.24
CA GLU A 217 -4.83 22.59 34.52
C GLU A 217 -4.53 21.43 35.49
N LYS A 218 -5.35 20.38 35.45
CA LYS A 218 -5.26 19.21 36.33
C LYS A 218 -3.99 18.38 36.16
N ILE A 219 -3.35 18.43 34.99
CA ILE A 219 -2.18 17.61 34.65
C ILE A 219 -0.99 18.44 34.15
N ARG A 220 -1.06 19.77 34.31
CA ARG A 220 -0.04 20.71 33.82
C ARG A 220 1.33 20.48 34.44
N ASP A 221 1.36 19.99 35.68
CA ASP A 221 2.57 19.59 36.41
C ASP A 221 3.32 18.44 35.73
N ARG A 222 2.64 17.61 34.92
CA ARG A 222 3.26 16.52 34.15
C ARG A 222 4.00 16.98 32.90
N LEU A 223 3.76 18.22 32.46
CA LEU A 223 4.27 18.74 31.20
C LEU A 223 5.81 18.63 31.10
N PRO A 224 6.62 19.08 32.09
CA PRO A 224 8.08 18.97 32.01
C PRO A 224 8.55 17.52 31.89
N HIS A 225 7.89 16.61 32.63
CA HIS A 225 8.22 15.18 32.58
C HIS A 225 7.91 14.56 31.22
N HIS A 226 6.72 14.81 30.68
CA HIS A 226 6.32 14.34 29.35
C HIS A 226 7.23 14.91 28.25
N LYS A 227 7.60 16.19 28.33
CA LYS A 227 8.56 16.79 27.41
C LYS A 227 9.90 16.06 27.44
N ASN A 228 10.42 15.74 28.62
CA ASN A 228 11.69 15.02 28.75
C ASN A 228 11.61 13.63 28.11
N ILE A 229 10.53 12.86 28.37
CA ILE A 229 10.30 11.55 27.72
C ILE A 229 10.30 11.70 26.19
N LEU A 230 9.56 12.67 25.66
CA LEU A 230 9.47 12.90 24.22
C LEU A 230 10.85 13.26 23.63
N MET A 231 11.59 14.14 24.28
CA MET A 231 12.93 14.56 23.84
C MET A 231 13.96 13.45 23.94
N GLU A 232 13.91 12.60 24.97
CA GLU A 232 14.77 11.43 25.14
C GLU A 232 14.53 10.38 24.04
N ASN A 233 13.27 10.14 23.69
CA ASN A 233 12.91 9.24 22.59
C ASN A 233 13.41 9.79 21.24
N LEU A 234 13.26 11.09 21.00
CA LEU A 234 13.79 11.77 19.81
C LEU A 234 15.32 11.78 19.76
N ALA A 235 15.99 11.78 20.91
CA ALA A 235 17.46 11.79 21.00
C ALA A 235 18.06 10.38 20.92
N SER A 236 17.36 9.35 21.40
CA SER A 236 17.86 7.96 21.40
C SER A 236 18.02 7.39 19.99
N ASP A 237 17.14 7.82 19.08
CA ASP A 237 17.22 7.50 17.64
C ASP A 237 18.47 8.12 16.95
N ARG A 238 19.16 9.07 17.60
CA ARG A 238 20.44 9.64 17.13
C ARG A 238 21.65 8.76 17.41
N ARG A 239 21.55 7.81 18.36
CA ARG A 239 22.68 6.99 18.80
C ARG A 239 22.95 5.77 17.90
N ASP A 240 22.00 5.37 17.06
CA ASP A 240 22.12 4.25 16.11
C ASP A 240 22.82 4.63 14.76
N GLY A 241 23.76 5.58 14.80
CA GLY A 241 24.71 5.80 13.69
C GLY A 241 24.25 6.74 12.55
N ASN A 242 23.01 7.26 12.58
CA ASN A 242 22.58 8.32 11.67
C ASN A 242 22.88 9.71 12.27
N LEU A 243 24.11 10.19 12.08
CA LEU A 243 24.54 11.56 12.36
C LEU A 243 23.78 12.56 11.47
N GLY A 244 22.59 12.97 11.90
CA GLY A 244 21.81 14.05 11.32
C GLY A 244 21.01 14.76 12.42
N LEU A 245 21.09 16.09 12.45
CA LEU A 245 20.27 16.93 13.33
C LEU A 245 18.79 16.59 13.14
N CYS A 246 18.10 16.14 14.19
CA CYS A 246 16.64 16.00 14.14
C CYS A 246 16.06 17.39 13.85
N PRO A 247 15.36 17.61 12.70
CA PRO A 247 14.89 18.93 12.28
C PRO A 247 13.68 19.43 13.08
N ILE A 248 13.35 18.76 14.18
CA ILE A 248 12.20 19.02 15.03
C ILE A 248 12.62 19.99 16.14
N GLN A 249 12.08 21.20 16.08
CA GLN A 249 12.18 22.19 17.14
C GLN A 249 11.10 21.90 18.17
N CYS A 250 11.47 21.94 19.45
CA CYS A 250 10.55 21.79 20.57
C CYS A 250 10.54 23.09 21.38
N ALA A 251 9.36 23.66 21.59
CA ALA A 251 9.13 24.79 22.47
C ALA A 251 8.16 24.38 23.59
N GLU A 252 8.41 24.91 24.79
CA GLU A 252 7.56 24.70 25.96
C GLU A 252 6.88 26.01 26.32
N PHE A 253 5.59 25.92 26.61
CA PHE A 253 4.76 26.99 27.12
C PHE A 253 4.12 26.51 28.43
N SER A 254 3.51 27.44 29.19
CA SER A 254 2.88 27.13 30.47
C SER A 254 1.79 26.06 30.38
N ASP A 255 1.13 25.93 29.23
CA ASP A 255 -0.02 25.04 29.01
C ASP A 255 0.17 24.02 27.88
N LYS A 256 1.30 24.06 27.16
CA LYS A 256 1.50 23.20 25.99
C LYS A 256 2.95 22.94 25.61
N ILE A 257 3.15 21.83 24.92
CA ILE A 257 4.37 21.50 24.19
C ILE A 257 4.12 21.72 22.70
N VAL A 258 5.05 22.38 22.02
CA VAL A 258 4.95 22.68 20.59
C VAL A 258 6.13 22.04 19.88
N PHE A 259 5.85 21.18 18.90
CA PHE A 259 6.83 20.64 17.97
C PHE A 259 6.64 21.28 16.59
N GLU A 260 7.72 21.80 16.03
CA GLU A 260 7.75 22.39 14.70
C GLU A 260 8.84 21.75 13.84
N TYR A 261 8.50 21.35 12.62
CA TYR A 261 9.48 20.83 11.66
C TYR A 261 9.08 21.15 10.23
N LYS A 262 10.10 21.22 9.36
CA LYS A 262 9.92 21.37 7.91
C LYS A 262 9.79 20.00 7.26
N ASN A 263 8.62 19.74 6.73
CA ASN A 263 8.31 18.57 5.92
C ASN A 263 8.69 18.82 4.45
N ASN A 264 9.99 18.77 4.16
CA ASN A 264 10.51 18.87 2.80
C ASN A 264 10.77 17.46 2.25
N LEU A 265 9.71 16.71 1.94
CA LEU A 265 9.84 15.57 1.01
C LEU A 265 9.91 16.15 -0.41
N THR A 266 11.11 16.52 -0.86
CA THR A 266 11.37 16.65 -2.29
C THR A 266 11.43 15.26 -2.91
N ALA A 267 10.83 15.10 -4.08
CA ALA A 267 10.70 13.82 -4.80
C ALA A 267 12.04 13.26 -5.33
N ASP A 268 13.16 13.92 -5.07
CA ASP A 268 14.49 13.47 -5.52
C ASP A 268 15.29 12.80 -4.40
N THR A 269 15.69 11.58 -4.77
CA THR A 269 16.53 10.55 -4.16
C THR A 269 17.49 10.92 -3.00
N ASN A 270 17.55 9.99 -2.04
CA ASN A 270 18.48 9.82 -0.90
C ASN A 270 18.23 10.61 0.40
N ASP A 271 17.55 11.76 0.38
CA ASP A 271 17.27 12.52 1.62
C ASP A 271 15.85 12.27 2.20
N THR A 272 15.04 11.50 1.47
CA THR A 272 13.64 11.17 1.80
C THR A 272 13.55 10.17 2.97
N GLU A 273 14.44 9.18 3.01
CA GLU A 273 14.51 8.18 4.09
C GLU A 273 14.81 8.84 5.44
N ARG A 274 15.75 9.81 5.48
CA ARG A 274 16.21 10.48 6.71
C ARG A 274 15.20 11.46 7.33
N LYS A 275 14.23 11.96 6.55
CA LYS A 275 13.19 12.88 7.05
C LYS A 275 11.89 12.13 7.41
N GLY A 276 11.58 11.07 6.67
CA GLY A 276 10.51 10.14 7.04
C GLY A 276 10.76 9.49 8.41
N THR A 277 12.02 9.23 8.76
CA THR A 277 12.41 8.71 10.08
C THR A 277 12.10 9.69 11.22
N ALA A 278 12.48 10.97 11.13
CA ALA A 278 12.22 11.93 12.21
C ALA A 278 10.72 12.11 12.52
N PHE A 279 9.89 12.18 11.47
CA PHE A 279 8.43 12.22 11.62
C PHE A 279 7.88 10.96 12.30
N LYS A 280 8.31 9.79 11.80
CA LYS A 280 7.92 8.50 12.37
C LYS A 280 8.33 8.40 13.85
N THR A 281 9.52 8.85 14.20
CA THR A 281 10.04 8.82 15.58
C THR A 281 9.24 9.76 16.48
N LEU A 282 8.91 10.97 16.03
CA LEU A 282 8.03 11.88 16.77
C LEU A 282 6.66 11.25 17.03
N LEU A 283 5.99 10.75 15.99
CA LEU A 283 4.67 10.14 16.16
C LEU A 283 4.73 8.89 17.03
N ARG A 284 5.77 8.06 16.90
CA ARG A 284 5.97 6.89 17.77
C ARG A 284 6.13 7.29 19.23
N ALA A 285 6.91 8.34 19.51
CA ALA A 285 7.09 8.85 20.86
C ALA A 285 5.80 9.45 21.44
N VAL A 286 5.07 10.25 20.65
CA VAL A 286 3.78 10.85 21.04
C VAL A 286 2.73 9.76 21.29
N ASN A 287 2.58 8.82 20.36
CA ASN A 287 1.63 7.72 20.48
C ASN A 287 1.95 6.82 21.67
N GLY A 288 3.22 6.43 21.85
CA GLY A 288 3.64 5.58 22.96
C GLY A 288 3.42 6.22 24.33
N LEU A 289 3.43 7.56 24.40
CA LEU A 289 3.16 8.29 25.65
C LEU A 289 1.66 8.43 25.93
N TYR A 290 0.83 8.66 24.90
CA TYR A 290 -0.57 9.07 25.11
C TYR A 290 -1.62 8.01 24.75
N LEU A 291 -1.30 7.01 23.93
CA LEU A 291 -2.24 5.95 23.57
C LEU A 291 -2.07 4.73 24.48
N PRO A 292 -3.17 4.07 24.89
CA PRO A 292 -3.12 2.90 25.76
C PRO A 292 -2.86 1.57 25.02
N PHE A 293 -2.54 1.61 23.72
CA PHE A 293 -2.35 0.44 22.87
C PHE A 293 -1.13 0.64 21.96
N ALA A 294 -0.57 -0.46 21.46
CA ALA A 294 0.57 -0.42 20.56
C ALA A 294 0.23 0.22 19.22
N THR A 295 1.13 1.05 18.70
CA THR A 295 0.99 1.67 17.38
C THR A 295 2.29 1.59 16.58
N ASP A 296 2.17 1.45 15.27
CA ASP A 296 3.29 1.58 14.34
C ASP A 296 2.90 2.36 13.07
N ILE A 297 3.90 2.86 12.36
CA ILE A 297 3.77 3.54 11.08
C ILE A 297 4.71 2.85 10.10
N HIS A 298 4.14 2.15 9.13
CA HIS A 298 4.89 1.53 8.05
C HIS A 298 4.67 2.36 6.79
N LYS A 299 5.75 2.78 6.12
CA LYS A 299 5.70 3.56 4.88
C LYS A 299 6.26 2.74 3.72
N SER A 300 5.70 2.94 2.54
CA SER A 300 6.26 2.42 1.29
C SER A 300 7.62 3.02 1.00
N ASN A 301 8.47 2.30 0.26
CA ASN A 301 9.73 2.82 -0.24
C ASN A 301 9.50 3.83 -1.37
N GLY A 302 8.57 3.52 -2.26
CA GLY A 302 8.04 4.44 -3.27
C GLY A 302 6.96 5.35 -2.71
N LYS A 303 6.20 5.98 -3.60
CA LYS A 303 5.12 6.91 -3.25
C LYS A 303 3.97 6.23 -2.50
N ASP A 304 3.54 5.08 -3.00
CA ASP A 304 2.44 4.29 -2.45
C ASP A 304 2.78 2.79 -2.47
N TRP A 305 1.97 1.99 -1.78
CA TRP A 305 2.18 0.54 -1.66
C TRP A 305 1.98 -0.20 -2.98
N ASN A 306 1.18 0.35 -3.90
CA ASN A 306 0.97 -0.27 -5.19
C ASN A 306 2.22 -0.16 -6.08
N ASP A 307 2.90 0.97 -6.04
CA ASP A 307 4.17 1.15 -6.73
C ASP A 307 5.25 0.19 -6.19
N ASP A 308 5.31 0.00 -4.88
CA ASP A 308 6.19 -0.99 -4.24
C ASP A 308 5.87 -2.43 -4.68
N LEU A 309 4.60 -2.81 -4.68
CA LEU A 309 4.19 -4.14 -5.14
C LEU A 309 4.58 -4.34 -6.61
N ARG A 310 4.30 -3.37 -7.47
CA ARG A 310 4.66 -3.43 -8.89
C ARG A 310 6.17 -3.52 -9.07
N ALA A 311 6.95 -2.77 -8.29
CA ALA A 311 8.41 -2.83 -8.31
C ALA A 311 8.93 -4.21 -7.85
N SER A 312 8.34 -4.80 -6.81
CA SER A 312 8.72 -6.12 -6.28
C SER A 312 8.55 -7.25 -7.31
N LYS A 313 7.56 -7.11 -8.21
CA LYS A 313 7.21 -8.08 -9.25
C LYS A 313 7.95 -7.86 -10.57
N LYS A 314 8.65 -6.73 -10.75
CA LYS A 314 9.50 -6.53 -11.92
C LYS A 314 10.64 -7.53 -11.87
N ALA A 315 10.89 -8.20 -12.98
CA ALA A 315 12.05 -9.07 -13.13
C ALA A 315 13.32 -8.24 -12.87
N LYS A 316 14.08 -8.63 -11.84
CA LYS A 316 15.40 -8.04 -11.56
C LYS A 316 16.42 -8.81 -12.39
N PHE A 317 17.38 -8.08 -12.95
CA PHE A 317 18.38 -8.65 -13.83
C PHE A 317 19.76 -8.33 -13.27
N HIS A 318 20.59 -9.33 -13.02
CA HIS A 318 21.97 -9.16 -12.58
C HIS A 318 22.90 -9.35 -13.77
N LYS A 319 23.76 -8.37 -13.98
CA LYS A 319 24.78 -8.43 -15.03
C LYS A 319 25.80 -9.52 -14.67
N ILE A 320 25.96 -10.51 -15.55
CA ILE A 320 27.01 -11.52 -15.45
C ILE A 320 28.17 -11.04 -16.32
N GLY A 321 29.35 -10.86 -15.72
CA GLY A 321 30.52 -10.30 -16.39
C GLY A 321 31.16 -11.20 -17.45
N ALA A 322 30.79 -12.48 -17.52
CA ALA A 322 31.27 -13.44 -18.52
C ALA A 322 30.09 -14.05 -19.29
N ILE A 323 30.20 -14.12 -20.61
CA ILE A 323 29.24 -14.82 -21.48
C ILE A 323 29.53 -16.32 -21.36
N LEU A 324 28.79 -17.01 -20.50
CA LEU A 324 28.86 -18.45 -20.31
C LEU A 324 27.57 -19.08 -20.87
N PRO A 325 27.62 -19.76 -22.03
CA PRO A 325 26.45 -20.44 -22.62
C PRO A 325 25.65 -21.27 -21.62
N ASP A 326 26.34 -22.02 -20.77
CA ASP A 326 25.74 -22.92 -19.77
C ASP A 326 25.07 -22.18 -18.59
N ALA A 327 25.37 -20.88 -18.41
CA ALA A 327 24.77 -20.06 -17.36
C ALA A 327 23.55 -19.26 -17.84
N MET A 328 23.25 -19.29 -19.15
CA MET A 328 22.10 -18.57 -19.71
C MET A 328 20.82 -19.39 -19.57
N ALA A 329 19.72 -18.71 -19.26
CA ALA A 329 18.40 -19.32 -19.17
C ALA A 329 17.36 -18.58 -20.02
N ILE A 330 16.30 -19.29 -20.42
CA ILE A 330 15.13 -18.67 -21.06
C ILE A 330 14.54 -17.63 -20.09
N GLY A 331 14.33 -16.42 -20.60
CA GLY A 331 13.85 -15.27 -19.84
C GLY A 331 14.94 -14.34 -19.30
N ASP A 332 16.21 -14.70 -19.43
CA ASP A 332 17.34 -13.78 -19.24
C ASP A 332 17.38 -12.71 -20.31
N LYS A 333 18.15 -11.64 -20.08
CA LYS A 333 18.41 -10.62 -21.08
C LYS A 333 19.84 -10.71 -21.59
N ILE A 334 20.02 -10.33 -22.84
CA ILE A 334 21.33 -10.11 -23.43
C ILE A 334 21.39 -8.70 -23.99
N GLU A 335 22.58 -8.12 -24.02
CA GLU A 335 22.86 -6.90 -24.75
C GLU A 335 23.86 -7.21 -25.87
N LEU A 336 23.57 -6.72 -27.07
CA LEU A 336 24.43 -6.91 -28.23
C LEU A 336 25.65 -5.99 -28.19
N ARG A 337 26.74 -6.44 -28.83
CA ARG A 337 27.89 -5.56 -29.12
C ARG A 337 27.53 -4.46 -30.11
N ALA A 338 26.56 -4.71 -30.98
CA ALA A 338 26.02 -3.72 -31.89
C ALA A 338 25.24 -2.63 -31.11
N PRO A 339 25.32 -1.36 -31.54
CA PRO A 339 24.62 -0.26 -30.88
C PRO A 339 23.09 -0.32 -31.04
N LYS A 340 22.59 -1.14 -31.97
CA LYS A 340 21.17 -1.38 -32.21
C LYS A 340 20.91 -2.87 -32.35
N GLY A 341 19.68 -3.28 -32.02
CA GLY A 341 19.15 -4.61 -32.29
C GLY A 341 18.80 -4.82 -33.76
N PRO A 342 18.34 -6.04 -34.10
CA PRO A 342 17.75 -6.35 -35.40
C PRO A 342 16.70 -5.30 -35.78
N GLU A 343 16.64 -4.95 -37.07
CA GLU A 343 15.67 -3.98 -37.61
C GLU A 343 15.70 -2.58 -36.93
N GLY A 344 16.81 -2.23 -36.28
CA GLY A 344 16.93 -0.95 -35.58
C GLY A 344 16.25 -0.90 -34.21
N ALA A 345 15.82 -2.06 -33.69
CA ALA A 345 15.29 -2.20 -32.34
C ALA A 345 16.33 -1.87 -31.26
N THR A 346 15.92 -1.97 -29.98
CA THR A 346 16.85 -1.84 -28.86
C THR A 346 17.94 -2.91 -28.96
N ASN A 347 19.15 -2.61 -28.48
CA ASN A 347 20.24 -3.58 -28.47
C ASN A 347 20.11 -4.62 -27.32
N VAL A 348 18.99 -4.64 -26.61
CA VAL A 348 18.72 -5.55 -25.48
C VAL A 348 17.59 -6.50 -25.84
N GLY A 349 17.86 -7.79 -25.83
CA GLY A 349 16.90 -8.84 -26.16
C GLY A 349 16.63 -9.77 -24.98
N VAL A 350 15.46 -10.41 -24.95
CA VAL A 350 15.10 -11.44 -23.97
C VAL A 350 15.27 -12.81 -24.60
N ILE A 351 16.00 -13.71 -23.94
CA ILE A 351 16.21 -15.09 -24.41
C ILE A 351 14.87 -15.84 -24.39
N LYS A 352 14.49 -16.43 -25.52
CA LYS A 352 13.32 -17.29 -25.72
C LYS A 352 13.68 -18.74 -25.99
N GLY A 353 14.87 -18.98 -26.54
CA GLY A 353 15.41 -20.30 -26.83
C GLY A 353 16.93 -20.30 -26.71
N ILE A 354 17.52 -21.46 -26.43
CA ILE A 354 18.96 -21.64 -26.29
C ILE A 354 19.36 -22.83 -27.16
N SER A 355 20.40 -22.62 -27.96
CA SER A 355 20.98 -23.61 -28.86
C SER A 355 22.49 -23.65 -28.64
N GLU A 356 23.15 -24.72 -29.11
CA GLU A 356 24.58 -24.97 -28.87
C GLU A 356 25.50 -23.79 -29.28
N LYS A 357 25.11 -23.01 -30.29
CA LYS A 357 25.95 -21.93 -30.86
C LYS A 357 25.34 -20.52 -30.75
N SER A 358 24.11 -20.41 -30.25
CA SER A 358 23.35 -19.15 -30.26
C SER A 358 22.20 -19.17 -29.27
N VAL A 359 21.70 -17.98 -28.96
CA VAL A 359 20.44 -17.80 -28.22
C VAL A 359 19.41 -17.14 -29.12
N GLU A 360 18.18 -17.65 -29.09
CA GLU A 360 17.06 -17.00 -29.75
C GLU A 360 16.52 -15.89 -28.86
N CYS A 361 16.52 -14.66 -29.37
CA CYS A 361 16.17 -13.48 -28.59
C CYS A 361 15.04 -12.67 -29.22
N ASP A 362 14.15 -12.19 -28.35
CA ASP A 362 13.09 -11.26 -28.65
C ASP A 362 13.54 -9.84 -28.27
N PHE A 363 13.59 -8.94 -29.25
CA PHE A 363 13.96 -7.53 -29.09
C PHE A 363 12.74 -6.59 -29.04
N GLY A 364 11.54 -7.12 -28.76
CA GLY A 364 10.28 -6.39 -28.84
C GLY A 364 9.73 -6.31 -30.28
N LEU A 365 10.09 -7.29 -31.11
CA LEU A 365 9.66 -7.42 -32.51
C LEU A 365 8.70 -8.59 -32.65
N ASN A 366 8.07 -8.71 -33.83
CA ASN A 366 7.14 -9.81 -34.12
C ASN A 366 7.82 -11.19 -34.24
N TYR A 367 9.16 -11.21 -34.30
CA TYR A 367 9.97 -12.41 -34.51
C TYR A 367 11.12 -12.49 -33.50
N THR A 368 11.56 -13.71 -33.22
CA THR A 368 12.81 -13.98 -32.50
C THR A 368 13.98 -14.08 -33.47
N TYR A 369 15.16 -13.71 -32.98
CA TYR A 369 16.39 -13.70 -33.76
C TYR A 369 17.42 -14.61 -33.11
N ALA A 370 18.04 -15.50 -33.89
CA ALA A 370 19.18 -16.28 -33.42
C ALA A 370 20.41 -15.37 -33.33
N ILE A 371 20.89 -15.14 -32.10
CA ILE A 371 22.05 -14.33 -31.79
C ILE A 371 23.22 -15.24 -31.42
N PRO A 372 24.31 -15.27 -32.21
CA PRO A 372 25.51 -16.01 -31.87
C PRO A 372 26.14 -15.48 -30.57
N TYR A 373 26.68 -16.37 -29.73
CA TYR A 373 27.35 -15.97 -28.48
C TYR A 373 28.41 -14.87 -28.64
N PRO A 374 29.26 -14.85 -29.69
CA PRO A 374 30.24 -13.78 -29.88
C PRO A 374 29.63 -12.38 -30.08
N SER A 375 28.38 -12.31 -30.58
CA SER A 375 27.67 -11.05 -30.81
C SER A 375 27.11 -10.43 -29.52
N ILE A 376 27.15 -11.19 -28.42
CA ILE A 376 26.67 -10.75 -27.10
C ILE A 376 27.79 -9.98 -26.40
N ARG A 377 27.45 -8.78 -25.94
CA ARG A 377 28.31 -7.94 -25.10
C ARG A 377 28.14 -8.29 -23.63
N GLU A 378 26.90 -8.36 -23.19
CA GLU A 378 26.55 -8.56 -21.78
C GLU A 378 25.40 -9.56 -21.66
N HIS A 379 25.45 -10.38 -20.61
CA HIS A 379 24.36 -11.25 -20.21
C HIS A 379 23.81 -10.77 -18.87
N PHE A 380 22.49 -10.75 -18.75
CA PHE A 380 21.81 -10.41 -17.53
C PHE A 380 20.90 -11.56 -17.11
N GLN A 381 21.23 -12.18 -16.00
CA GLN A 381 20.45 -13.28 -15.44
C GLN A 381 19.22 -12.73 -14.72
N ARG A 382 18.06 -13.33 -15.01
CA ARG A 382 16.80 -12.99 -14.37
C ARG A 382 16.77 -13.56 -12.96
N ASN A 383 16.80 -12.69 -11.96
CA ASN A 383 16.37 -13.05 -10.62
C ASN A 383 14.84 -13.09 -10.60
N ILE A 384 14.31 -14.30 -10.52
CA ILE A 384 12.93 -14.50 -10.11
C ILE A 384 12.93 -14.30 -8.60
N SER A 385 12.50 -13.12 -8.12
CA SER A 385 12.05 -12.99 -6.74
C SER A 385 11.03 -14.11 -6.52
N PRO A 386 11.20 -14.99 -5.52
CA PRO A 386 10.25 -16.08 -5.30
C PRO A 386 8.89 -15.45 -5.00
N SER A 387 7.99 -15.47 -5.99
CA SER A 387 6.58 -15.27 -5.69
C SER A 387 6.10 -16.52 -4.95
N PRO A 388 5.20 -16.39 -3.96
CA PRO A 388 4.62 -17.54 -3.25
C PRO A 388 3.91 -18.54 -4.18
N GLU A 389 3.65 -18.17 -5.43
CA GLU A 389 2.81 -18.93 -6.37
C GLU A 389 3.48 -20.17 -6.98
N ARG A 390 4.81 -20.35 -6.88
CA ARG A 390 5.47 -21.58 -7.39
C ARG A 390 5.72 -22.68 -6.35
N GLY A 391 5.44 -22.41 -5.07
CA GLY A 391 5.67 -23.38 -3.99
C GLY A 391 4.62 -24.50 -3.87
N ARG A 392 3.56 -24.49 -4.68
CA ARG A 392 2.44 -25.46 -4.55
C ARG A 392 2.17 -26.34 -5.78
N GLU A 393 2.78 -26.07 -6.94
CA GLU A 393 2.60 -26.93 -8.13
C GLU A 393 3.60 -28.10 -8.19
N ASN A 394 4.71 -28.07 -7.44
CA ASN A 394 5.71 -29.15 -7.43
C ASN A 394 5.61 -30.11 -6.23
N GLN A 395 4.51 -30.10 -5.46
CA GLN A 395 4.24 -31.13 -4.43
C GLN A 395 3.14 -32.14 -4.84
N GLY A 396 2.70 -32.13 -6.10
CA GLY A 396 1.63 -32.99 -6.60
C GLY A 396 2.05 -34.24 -7.38
N ILE A 397 3.33 -34.42 -7.73
CA ILE A 397 3.75 -35.53 -8.61
C ILE A 397 5.08 -36.12 -8.14
N GLN A 398 5.01 -37.07 -7.20
CA GLN A 398 5.76 -38.34 -7.18
C GLN A 398 5.68 -38.99 -5.79
N ARG A 399 4.65 -39.80 -5.57
CA ARG A 399 4.76 -41.04 -4.80
C ARG A 399 4.06 -42.13 -5.59
N LYS A 400 4.77 -42.74 -6.54
CA LYS A 400 4.39 -44.06 -7.04
C LYS A 400 4.68 -45.05 -5.91
N ASN A 401 3.62 -45.57 -5.31
CA ASN A 401 3.69 -46.76 -4.48
C ASN A 401 4.16 -47.93 -5.36
N ASN A 402 5.43 -48.31 -5.22
CA ASN A 402 5.89 -49.64 -5.60
C ASN A 402 6.05 -50.44 -4.31
N ASN A 403 5.01 -51.16 -3.92
CA ASN A 403 5.12 -52.30 -3.03
C ASN A 403 4.09 -53.35 -3.48
N LEU A 404 4.48 -54.07 -4.52
CA LEU A 404 3.95 -55.39 -4.87
C LEU A 404 5.13 -56.20 -5.40
N GLN A 405 5.81 -56.92 -4.51
CA GLN A 405 6.44 -58.18 -4.87
C GLN A 405 5.77 -59.26 -4.03
N ASN A 406 5.07 -60.13 -4.74
CA ASN A 406 4.38 -61.29 -4.22
C ASN A 406 5.35 -62.48 -4.16
N THR A 407 5.29 -63.17 -3.01
CA THR A 407 5.33 -64.63 -2.79
C THR A 407 6.58 -65.47 -3.13
N LEU A 408 6.86 -66.33 -2.12
CA LEU A 408 7.77 -67.48 -2.00
C LEU A 408 9.18 -67.19 -1.47
#